data_AF-A0A3D8IVX3-F1
#
_entry.id   AF-A0A3D8IVX3-F1
#
_cell.length_a   1.000
_cell.length_b   1.000
_cell.length_c   1.000
_cell.angle_alpha   90.00
_cell.angle_beta   90.00
_cell.angle_gamma   90.00
#
_symmetry.space_group_name_H-M   'P 1'
#
loop_
_entity.id
_entity.type
_entity.pdbx_description
1 polymer ?
#
loop_
_entity_poly.entity_id
_entity_poly.type
_entity_poly.pdbx_seq_one_letter_code
_entity_poly.pdbx_strand_id
1 'polypeptide(L)'
;MIYTFVPLRNFLATYYFGSPPTQATLESFHNRLKSYQKQLAQSKRANESEEYQKNLLRDFLIQAFEYNCNTKDRIDLAIYEDSAPKVLFEVKSLSNKSEFIGGGGANNLNENRKM
;
A
#
# COMPACT_ATOMS: atom_id res chain seq x y z
N MET A 1 1.46 -14.05 24.64
CA MET A 1 1.58 -12.66 24.16
C MET A 1 0.98 -11.75 25.21
N ILE A 2 1.74 -10.76 25.69
CA ILE A 2 1.23 -9.75 26.61
C ILE A 2 0.84 -8.55 25.76
N TYR A 3 -0.43 -8.17 25.80
CA TYR A 3 -0.88 -6.93 25.17
C TYR A 3 -0.43 -5.75 26.04
N THR A 4 0.29 -4.80 25.43
CA THR A 4 0.66 -3.53 26.08
C THR A 4 -0.16 -2.42 25.43
N PHE A 5 -1.07 -1.81 26.21
CA PHE A 5 -1.84 -0.67 25.73
C PHE A 5 -0.93 0.55 25.59
N VAL A 6 -0.88 1.12 24.38
CA VAL A 6 -0.21 2.40 24.12
C VAL A 6 -1.29 3.43 23.79
N PRO A 7 -1.46 4.50 24.60
CA PRO A 7 -2.40 5.57 24.27
C PRO A 7 -2.09 6.18 22.91
N LEU A 8 -3.13 6.54 22.14
CA LEU A 8 -2.96 7.14 20.81
C LEU A 8 -2.02 8.35 20.84
N ARG A 9 -2.12 9.21 21.85
CA ARG A 9 -1.21 10.36 22.04
C ARG A 9 0.25 9.93 22.15
N ASN A 10 0.53 8.85 22.88
CA ASN A 10 1.89 8.36 23.08
C ASN A 10 2.42 7.64 21.84
N PHE A 11 1.54 6.91 21.12
CA PHE A 11 1.87 6.31 19.82
C PHE A 11 2.22 7.38 18.79
N LEU A 12 1.37 8.41 18.67
CA LEU A 12 1.58 9.51 17.73
C LEU A 12 2.77 10.40 18.12
N ALA A 13 3.13 10.50 19.41
CA ALA A 13 4.28 11.29 19.84
C ALA A 13 5.59 10.90 19.13
N THR A 14 5.73 9.63 18.74
CA THR A 14 6.88 9.14 17.96
C THR A 14 6.90 9.65 16.52
N TYR A 15 5.74 10.07 15.99
CA TYR A 15 5.55 10.47 14.58
C TYR A 15 5.14 11.95 14.42
N TYR A 16 4.89 12.66 15.51
CA TYR A 16 4.77 14.12 15.49
C TYR A 16 6.15 14.70 15.20
N PHE A 17 6.46 14.86 13.92
CA PHE A 17 7.45 15.82 13.46
C PHE A 17 7.12 17.15 14.15
N GLY A 18 8.10 17.78 14.81
CA GLY A 18 7.92 18.95 15.68
C GLY A 18 7.27 20.19 15.04
N SER A 19 6.73 20.07 13.82
CA SER A 19 5.92 21.06 13.14
C SER A 19 4.88 20.39 12.23
N PRO A 20 3.65 20.93 12.13
CA PRO A 20 2.65 20.43 11.21
C PRO A 20 3.11 20.61 9.75
N PRO A 21 2.56 19.82 8.80
CA PRO A 21 2.82 20.01 7.37
C PRO A 21 2.49 21.43 6.92
N THR A 22 3.32 22.00 6.04
CA THR A 22 3.05 23.33 5.47
C THR A 22 1.88 23.27 4.49
N GLN A 23 1.24 24.41 4.24
CA GLN A 23 0.18 24.52 3.23
C GLN A 23 0.64 24.04 1.85
N ALA A 24 1.87 24.39 1.44
CA ALA A 24 2.46 23.92 0.18
C ALA A 24 2.64 22.40 0.14
N THR A 25 3.01 21.76 1.27
CA THR A 25 3.09 20.31 1.38
C THR A 25 1.72 19.67 1.19
N LEU A 26 0.69 20.21 1.85
CA LEU A 26 -0.69 19.73 1.74
C LEU A 26 -1.24 19.88 0.31
N GLU A 27 -0.96 21.00 -0.35
CA GLU A 27 -1.36 21.24 -1.74
C GLU A 27 -0.66 20.31 -2.72
N SER A 28 0.64 20.08 -2.54
CA SER A 28 1.42 19.12 -3.33
C SER A 28 0.85 17.71 -3.19
N PHE A 29 0.60 17.26 -1.96
CA PHE A 29 -0.04 15.98 -1.67
C PHE A 29 -1.41 15.86 -2.35
N HIS A 30 -2.27 16.87 -2.19
CA HIS A 30 -3.60 16.89 -2.78
C HIS A 30 -3.57 16.78 -4.30
N ASN A 31 -2.67 17.50 -4.96
CA ASN A 31 -2.52 17.46 -6.41
C ASN A 31 -2.02 16.10 -6.90
N ARG A 32 -1.04 15.50 -6.20
CA ARG A 32 -0.55 14.15 -6.49
C ARG A 32 -1.63 13.10 -6.31
N LEU A 33 -2.40 13.18 -5.23
CA LEU A 33 -3.52 12.27 -4.95
C LEU A 33 -4.60 12.37 -6.05
N LYS A 34 -5.00 13.59 -6.43
CA LYS A 34 -5.95 13.81 -7.52
C LYS A 34 -5.45 13.23 -8.86
N SER A 35 -4.18 13.46 -9.18
CA SER A 35 -3.56 12.93 -10.40
C SER A 35 -3.55 11.40 -10.40
N TYR A 36 -3.14 10.79 -9.30
CA TYR A 36 -3.14 9.34 -9.12
C TYR A 36 -4.55 8.74 -9.28
N GLN A 37 -5.56 9.31 -8.62
CA GLN A 37 -6.96 8.89 -8.76
C GLN A 37 -7.46 8.98 -10.21
N LYS A 38 -7.12 10.07 -10.92
CA LYS A 38 -7.48 10.24 -12.33
C LYS A 38 -6.84 9.16 -13.21
N GLN A 39 -5.55 8.90 -13.02
CA GLN A 39 -4.82 7.87 -13.77
C GLN A 39 -5.36 6.47 -13.49
N LEU A 40 -5.68 6.14 -12.24
CA LEU A 40 -6.33 4.87 -11.90
C LEU A 40 -7.69 4.72 -12.59
N ALA A 41 -8.52 5.76 -12.58
CA ALA A 41 -9.82 5.72 -13.26
C ALA A 41 -9.68 5.52 -14.78
N GLN A 42 -8.67 6.14 -15.40
CA GLN A 42 -8.33 5.95 -16.81
C GLN A 42 -7.83 4.53 -17.08
N SER A 43 -6.92 4.02 -16.25
CA SER A 43 -6.38 2.65 -16.36
C SER A 43 -7.48 1.60 -16.32
N LYS A 44 -8.47 1.77 -15.44
CA LYS A 44 -9.63 0.88 -15.34
C LYS A 44 -10.47 0.90 -16.61
N ARG A 45 -10.72 2.08 -17.20
CA ARG A 45 -11.50 2.22 -18.44
C ARG A 45 -10.79 1.63 -19.65
N ALA A 46 -9.46 1.76 -19.69
CA ALA A 46 -8.62 1.20 -20.73
C ALA A 46 -8.32 -0.30 -20.54
N ASN A 47 -8.83 -0.92 -19.46
CA ASN A 47 -8.51 -2.29 -19.08
C ASN A 47 -6.99 -2.55 -18.98
N GLU A 48 -6.26 -1.57 -18.45
CA GLU A 48 -4.82 -1.68 -18.22
C GLU A 48 -4.50 -2.79 -17.22
N SER A 49 -3.32 -3.36 -17.40
CA SER A 49 -2.84 -4.48 -16.58
C SER A 49 -2.69 -4.15 -15.09
N GLU A 50 -2.70 -5.19 -14.26
CA GLU A 50 -2.37 -5.10 -12.83
C GLU A 50 -1.01 -4.44 -12.61
N GLU A 51 -0.01 -4.80 -13.43
CA GLU A 51 1.34 -4.25 -13.38
C GLU A 51 1.36 -2.74 -13.62
N TYR A 52 0.58 -2.25 -14.59
CA TYR A 52 0.45 -0.81 -14.85
C TYR A 52 -0.15 -0.08 -13.64
N GLN A 53 -1.22 -0.63 -13.06
CA GLN A 53 -1.88 -0.05 -11.89
C GLN A 53 -0.98 -0.07 -10.64
N LYS A 54 -0.19 -1.13 -10.47
CA LYS A 54 0.84 -1.25 -9.44
C LYS A 54 1.92 -0.18 -9.59
N ASN A 55 2.33 0.13 -10.81
CA ASN A 55 3.31 1.21 -11.05
C ASN A 55 2.74 2.58 -10.70
N LEU A 56 1.45 2.85 -10.96
CA LEU A 56 0.78 4.06 -10.48
C LEU A 56 0.80 4.14 -8.93
N LEU A 57 0.53 3.00 -8.28
CA LEU A 57 0.91 2.62 -6.91
C LEU A 57 2.21 3.23 -6.44
N ARG A 58 3.27 2.61 -6.94
CA ARG A 58 4.65 2.88 -6.62
C ARG A 58 4.99 4.35 -6.81
N ASP A 59 4.61 4.93 -7.94
CA ASP A 59 4.96 6.31 -8.28
C ASP A 59 4.27 7.32 -7.37
N PHE A 60 3.01 7.10 -6.99
CA PHE A 60 2.34 7.93 -6.01
C PHE A 60 3.05 7.90 -4.65
N LEU A 61 3.43 6.71 -4.17
CA LEU A 61 4.12 6.55 -2.90
C LEU A 61 5.48 7.26 -2.88
N ILE A 62 6.27 7.13 -3.95
CA ILE A 62 7.55 7.83 -4.11
C ILE A 62 7.33 9.35 -4.17
N GLN A 63 6.36 9.80 -4.95
CA GLN A 63 6.16 11.22 -5.19
C GLN A 63 5.54 11.97 -4.01
N ALA A 64 4.63 11.33 -3.27
CA ALA A 64 3.88 11.96 -2.19
C ALA A 64 4.58 11.84 -0.83
N PHE A 65 5.39 10.79 -0.63
CA PHE A 65 5.99 10.47 0.66
C PHE A 65 7.49 10.19 0.59
N GLU A 66 8.10 10.21 -0.59
CA GLU A 66 9.53 9.95 -0.80
C GLU A 66 9.97 8.56 -0.31
N TYR A 67 9.03 7.61 -0.26
CA TYR A 67 9.34 6.25 0.16
C TYR A 67 10.28 5.55 -0.81
N ASN A 68 11.22 4.79 -0.25
CA ASN A 68 12.01 3.84 -1.02
C ASN A 68 11.16 2.60 -1.33
N CYS A 69 10.56 2.61 -2.53
CA CYS A 69 9.73 1.53 -3.03
C CYS A 69 10.52 0.65 -4.01
N ASN A 70 10.57 -0.66 -3.76
CA ASN A 70 11.19 -1.62 -4.68
C ASN A 70 10.25 -2.80 -4.97
N THR A 71 10.40 -3.38 -6.15
CA THR A 71 9.85 -4.68 -6.53
C THR A 71 10.99 -5.69 -6.45
N LYS A 72 10.91 -6.66 -5.55
CA LYS A 72 11.96 -7.68 -5.42
C LYS A 72 11.35 -9.06 -5.23
N ASP A 73 11.87 -10.02 -5.99
CA ASP A 73 11.49 -11.43 -5.94
C ASP A 73 9.99 -11.64 -6.23
N ARG A 74 9.26 -12.25 -5.28
CA ARG A 74 7.83 -12.61 -5.41
C ARG A 74 6.88 -11.58 -4.80
N ILE A 75 7.38 -10.40 -4.42
CA ILE A 75 6.60 -9.37 -3.75
C ILE A 75 6.27 -8.28 -4.77
N ASP A 76 4.99 -7.95 -4.92
CA ASP A 76 4.52 -6.96 -5.88
C ASP A 76 5.16 -5.59 -5.62
N LEU A 77 5.16 -5.13 -4.37
CA LEU A 77 5.81 -3.88 -3.96
C LEU A 77 6.19 -3.95 -2.48
N ALA A 78 7.29 -3.30 -2.09
CA ALA A 78 7.65 -3.12 -0.69
C ALA A 78 8.20 -1.71 -0.42
N ILE A 79 7.87 -1.16 0.75
CA ILE A 79 8.50 0.04 1.30
C ILE A 79 9.62 -0.41 2.24
N TYR A 80 10.81 0.16 2.04
CA TYR A 80 11.99 -0.11 2.83
C TYR A 80 12.38 1.10 3.68
N GLU A 81 12.92 0.82 4.86
CA GLU A 81 13.60 1.78 5.73
C GLU A 81 14.89 1.09 6.22
N ASP A 82 16.03 1.77 6.08
CA ASP A 82 17.37 1.24 6.38
C ASP A 82 17.66 -0.14 5.74
N SER A 83 17.25 -0.30 4.48
CA SER A 83 17.38 -1.56 3.70
C SER A 83 16.55 -2.74 4.23
N ALA A 84 15.71 -2.56 5.24
CA ALA A 84 14.78 -3.57 5.74
C ALA A 84 13.36 -3.30 5.22
N PRO A 85 12.63 -4.31 4.70
CA PRO A 85 11.24 -4.13 4.30
C PRO A 85 10.37 -3.87 5.53
N LYS A 86 9.60 -2.77 5.50
CA LYS A 86 8.66 -2.38 6.57
C LYS A 86 7.21 -2.64 6.19
N VAL A 87 6.89 -2.49 4.91
CA VAL A 87 5.55 -2.73 4.36
C VAL A 87 5.69 -3.58 3.12
N LEU A 88 4.88 -4.63 3.03
CA LEU A 88 4.72 -5.46 1.84
C LEU A 88 3.33 -5.23 1.27
N PHE A 89 3.24 -5.10 -0.05
CA PHE A 89 1.99 -4.99 -0.78
C PHE A 89 1.83 -6.22 -1.66
N GLU A 90 0.63 -6.79 -1.61
CA GLU A 90 0.06 -7.61 -2.68
C GLU A 90 -0.90 -6.69 -3.43
N VAL A 91 -0.70 -6.52 -4.74
CA VAL A 91 -1.50 -5.60 -5.56
C VAL A 91 -2.35 -6.40 -6.51
N LYS A 92 -3.64 -6.06 -6.58
CA LYS A 92 -4.58 -6.66 -7.52
C LYS A 92 -5.16 -5.62 -8.46
N SER A 93 -5.48 -6.05 -9.68
CA SER A 93 -6.15 -5.20 -10.66
C SER A 93 -7.49 -4.68 -10.13
N LEU A 94 -7.83 -3.43 -10.46
CA LEU A 94 -9.11 -2.79 -10.17
C LEU A 94 -10.33 -3.51 -10.81
N SER A 95 -10.09 -4.40 -11.77
CA SER A 95 -11.13 -5.25 -12.38
C SER A 95 -11.22 -6.63 -11.73
N ASN A 96 -10.27 -6.99 -10.85
CA ASN A 96 -10.29 -8.25 -10.11
C ASN A 96 -11.44 -8.25 -9.09
N LYS A 97 -12.33 -9.24 -9.18
CA LYS A 97 -13.51 -9.39 -8.32
C LYS A 97 -13.39 -10.51 -7.30
N SER A 98 -12.32 -11.31 -7.34
CA SER A 98 -12.20 -12.58 -6.63
C SER A 98 -11.15 -12.60 -5.52
N GLU A 99 -10.25 -11.62 -5.40
CA GLU A 99 -9.01 -11.78 -4.63
C GLU A 99 -8.74 -10.81 -3.48
N PHE A 100 -9.77 -10.18 -2.90
CA PHE A 100 -9.68 -9.87 -1.46
C PHE A 100 -10.31 -11.03 -0.72
N ILE A 101 -9.77 -11.41 0.46
CA ILE A 101 -10.38 -12.45 1.31
C ILE A 101 -11.80 -12.00 1.68
N GLY A 102 -12.77 -12.30 0.82
CA GLY A 102 -14.17 -12.34 1.17
C GLY A 102 -14.36 -13.61 1.97
N GLY A 103 -14.05 -13.56 3.27
CA GLY A 103 -14.43 -14.58 4.25
C GLY A 103 -14.36 -16.06 3.82
N GLY A 104 -13.38 -16.47 3.01
CA GLY A 104 -13.32 -17.81 2.41
C GLY A 104 -11.95 -18.48 2.47
N GLY A 105 -10.93 -17.79 2.97
CA GLY A 105 -9.55 -18.29 3.06
C GLY A 105 -9.31 -19.37 4.13
N ALA A 106 -10.35 -19.78 4.89
CA ALA A 106 -10.21 -20.79 5.93
C ALA A 106 -10.41 -22.24 5.43
N ASN A 107 -10.92 -22.47 4.22
CA ASN A 107 -11.41 -23.81 3.84
C ASN A 107 -10.52 -24.62 2.87
N ASN A 108 -9.37 -24.10 2.40
CA ASN A 108 -8.49 -24.84 1.47
C ASN A 108 -7.15 -25.30 2.10
N LEU A 109 -7.12 -25.57 3.41
CA LEU A 109 -5.96 -26.17 4.07
C LEU A 109 -6.14 -27.64 4.48
N ASN A 110 -7.25 -28.29 4.13
CA ASN A 110 -7.61 -29.62 4.67
C ASN A 110 -7.85 -30.75 3.64
N GLU A 111 -7.33 -30.70 2.42
CA GLU A 111 -7.51 -31.84 1.48
C GLU A 111 -6.24 -32.54 0.97
N ASN A 112 -5.03 -32.11 1.32
CA ASN A 112 -3.80 -32.80 0.88
C ASN A 112 -2.89 -33.29 2.03
N ARG A 113 -3.48 -33.80 3.12
CA ARG A 113 -2.77 -34.64 4.09
C ARG A 113 -3.66 -35.74 4.67
N LYS A 114 -3.97 -36.76 3.87
CA LYS A 114 -4.08 -38.14 4.37
C LYS A 114 -3.56 -39.10 3.31
N MET A 115 -2.57 -39.90 3.72
CA MET A 115 -2.30 -41.24 3.19
C MET A 115 -3.56 -42.10 3.30
#